data_AF-A0A494VQ86-F1
#
_entry.id   AF-A0A494VQ86-F1
#
_cell.length_a   1.000
_cell.length_b   1.000
_cell.length_c   1.000
_cell.angle_alpha   90.00
_cell.angle_beta   90.00
_cell.angle_gamma   90.00
#
_symmetry.space_group_name_H-M   'P 1'
#
loop_
_entity.id
_entity.type
_entity.pdbx_description
1 polymer ?
#
loop_
_entity_poly.entity_id
_entity_poly.type
_entity_poly.pdbx_seq_one_letter_code
_entity_poly.pdbx_strand_id
1 'polypeptide(L)'
;MRNDVLDAIVNNAFAEIEKLIPVYMQDENDRVISNGNLAACIIADDGTVYGKMFGSNQPRLRQSYRVAWTKASQVWLTVVKTGEYERMVFNREVEENGNGIEAPGLIGWEGGQPLTLADGTKLSVGFSGFRGVTDLEIMVKAFGL
;
A
#
# COMPACT_ATOMS: atom_id res chain seq x y z
N MET A 1 -5.51 11.33 16.63
CA MET A 1 -4.91 12.56 16.06
C MET A 1 -6.03 13.46 15.53
N ARG A 2 -5.89 14.80 15.49
CA ARG A 2 -6.86 15.64 14.75
C ARG A 2 -6.67 15.43 13.25
N ASN A 3 -7.74 15.41 12.47
CA ASN A 3 -7.68 15.05 11.04
C ASN A 3 -6.75 15.96 10.24
N ASP A 4 -6.68 17.26 10.57
CA ASP A 4 -5.77 18.23 9.94
C ASP A 4 -4.28 17.85 10.07
N VAL A 5 -3.90 17.28 11.20
CA VAL A 5 -2.51 16.84 11.45
C VAL A 5 -2.22 15.57 10.65
N LEU A 6 -3.18 14.62 10.60
CA LEU A 6 -3.00 13.39 9.83
C LEU A 6 -2.90 13.67 8.34
N ASP A 7 -3.75 14.57 7.83
CA ASP A 7 -3.73 15.02 6.45
C ASP A 7 -2.35 15.59 6.08
N ALA A 8 -1.76 16.41 6.96
CA ALA A 8 -0.42 16.96 6.75
C ALA A 8 0.66 15.87 6.71
N ILE A 9 0.60 14.89 7.62
CA ILE A 9 1.54 13.77 7.65
C ILE A 9 1.43 12.93 6.38
N VAL A 10 0.22 12.58 5.96
CA VAL A 10 -0.01 11.79 4.74
C VAL A 10 0.46 12.55 3.49
N ASN A 11 0.18 13.84 3.40
CA ASN A 11 0.65 14.66 2.29
C ASN A 11 2.19 14.76 2.25
N ASN A 12 2.85 14.86 3.41
CA ASN A 12 4.30 14.80 3.49
C ASN A 12 4.82 13.43 3.04
N ALA A 13 4.21 12.32 3.48
CA ALA A 13 4.58 10.98 3.05
C ALA A 13 4.45 10.83 1.53
N PHE A 14 3.38 11.35 0.92
CA PHE A 14 3.23 11.37 -0.54
C PHE A 14 4.31 12.19 -1.25
N ALA A 15 4.76 13.30 -0.67
CA ALA A 15 5.87 14.08 -1.22
C ALA A 15 7.21 13.33 -1.09
N GLU A 16 7.43 12.61 0.01
CA GLU A 16 8.63 11.77 0.17
C GLU A 16 8.65 10.59 -0.79
N ILE A 17 7.51 9.92 -1.00
CA ILE A 17 7.36 8.88 -2.04
C ILE A 17 7.79 9.43 -3.39
N GLU A 18 7.32 10.62 -3.76
CA GLU A 18 7.63 11.25 -5.05
C GLU A 18 9.14 11.47 -5.25
N LYS A 19 9.87 11.77 -4.18
CA LYS A 19 11.34 11.89 -4.20
C LYS A 19 12.05 10.54 -4.26
N LEU A 20 11.48 9.50 -3.66
CA LEU A 20 12.05 8.15 -3.66
C LEU A 20 11.91 7.45 -5.01
N ILE A 21 10.83 7.71 -5.76
CA ILE A 21 10.53 7.03 -7.03
C ILE A 21 11.73 7.04 -8.01
N PRO A 22 12.38 8.18 -8.32
CA PRO A 22 13.54 8.19 -9.23
C PRO A 22 14.72 7.35 -8.77
N VAL A 23 14.89 7.14 -7.45
CA VAL A 23 15.95 6.32 -6.87
C VAL A 23 15.69 4.84 -7.13
N TYR A 24 14.47 4.37 -6.84
CA TYR A 24 14.08 2.97 -7.07
C TYR A 24 13.96 2.63 -8.56
N MET A 25 13.63 3.62 -9.41
CA MET A 25 13.64 3.46 -10.87
C MET A 25 15.02 3.20 -11.47
N GLN A 26 16.12 3.36 -10.72
CA GLN A 26 17.46 2.97 -11.18
C GLN A 26 17.64 1.44 -11.21
N ASP A 27 16.88 0.68 -10.41
CA ASP A 27 16.85 -0.79 -10.53
C ASP A 27 15.95 -1.17 -11.71
N GLU A 28 16.52 -1.89 -12.67
CA GLU A 28 15.80 -2.31 -13.86
C GLU A 28 14.60 -3.21 -13.51
N ASN A 29 14.71 -4.06 -12.48
CA ASN A 29 13.63 -4.97 -12.09
C ASN A 29 12.40 -4.22 -11.58
N ASP A 30 12.60 -3.08 -10.92
CA ASP A 30 11.51 -2.21 -10.47
C ASP A 30 10.99 -1.36 -11.63
N ARG A 31 11.90 -0.80 -12.43
CA ARG A 31 11.57 0.06 -13.58
C ARG A 31 10.64 -0.63 -14.58
N VAL A 32 10.92 -1.87 -14.97
CA VAL A 32 10.18 -2.56 -16.05
C VAL A 32 8.75 -2.95 -15.66
N ILE A 33 8.41 -2.97 -14.37
CA ILE A 33 7.08 -3.40 -13.91
C ILE A 33 6.02 -2.41 -14.36
N SER A 34 6.22 -1.12 -14.10
CA SER A 34 5.23 -0.07 -14.34
C SER A 34 5.76 1.16 -15.08
N ASN A 35 7.08 1.22 -15.30
CA ASN A 35 7.76 2.36 -15.90
C ASN A 35 7.38 3.70 -15.25
N GLY A 36 7.39 3.73 -13.91
CA GLY A 36 7.08 4.93 -13.12
C GLY A 36 5.58 5.26 -13.01
N ASN A 37 4.68 4.34 -13.33
CA ASN A 37 3.23 4.50 -13.16
C ASN A 37 2.75 3.74 -11.92
N LEU A 38 2.79 4.43 -10.78
CA LEU A 38 2.70 3.88 -9.44
C LEU A 38 1.47 4.43 -8.71
N ALA A 39 1.12 3.79 -7.60
CA ALA A 39 0.06 4.27 -6.73
C ALA A 39 0.31 3.91 -5.27
N ALA A 40 -0.13 4.81 -4.38
CA ALA A 40 -0.20 4.60 -2.95
C ALA A 40 -1.64 4.79 -2.46
N CYS A 41 -2.08 3.94 -1.54
CA CYS A 41 -3.34 4.05 -0.82
C CYS A 41 -3.07 3.86 0.67
N ILE A 42 -3.69 4.71 1.50
CA ILE A 42 -3.57 4.69 2.95
C ILE A 42 -4.99 4.76 3.52
N ILE A 43 -5.32 3.88 4.46
CA ILE A 43 -6.59 3.85 5.17
C ILE A 43 -6.30 4.04 6.65
N ALA A 44 -6.85 5.10 7.24
CA ALA A 44 -6.77 5.35 8.68
C ALA A 44 -7.74 4.45 9.46
N ASP A 45 -7.54 4.37 10.77
CA ASP A 45 -8.35 3.53 11.66
C ASP A 45 -9.86 3.85 11.62
N ASP A 46 -10.20 5.12 11.38
CA ASP A 46 -11.58 5.59 11.24
C ASP A 46 -12.21 5.34 9.85
N GLY A 47 -11.46 4.69 8.95
CA GLY A 47 -11.87 4.42 7.57
C GLY A 47 -11.60 5.58 6.59
N THR A 48 -10.97 6.67 7.01
CA THR A 48 -10.56 7.74 6.09
C THR A 48 -9.54 7.22 5.08
N VAL A 49 -9.79 7.46 3.79
CA VAL A 49 -8.96 6.97 2.69
C VAL A 49 -8.19 8.10 2.04
N TYR A 50 -6.89 7.91 1.90
CA TYR A 50 -5.98 8.76 1.16
C TYR A 50 -5.40 7.99 -0.02
N GLY A 51 -5.24 8.67 -1.15
CA GLY A 51 -4.71 8.05 -2.36
C GLY A 51 -3.93 9.03 -3.22
N LYS A 52 -2.81 8.57 -3.78
CA LYS A 52 -2.05 9.31 -4.78
C LYS A 52 -1.54 8.37 -5.87
N MET A 53 -1.65 8.83 -7.12
CA MET A 53 -1.09 8.18 -8.30
C MET A 53 0.12 8.99 -8.77
N PHE A 54 1.16 8.30 -9.23
CA PHE A 54 2.42 8.91 -9.68
C PHE A 54 2.70 8.44 -11.10
N GLY A 55 2.95 9.37 -12.03
CA GLY A 55 3.20 9.08 -13.44
C GLY A 55 2.19 9.76 -14.37
N SER A 56 2.14 9.35 -15.63
CA SER A 56 1.35 10.03 -16.68
C SER A 56 0.47 9.11 -17.53
N ASN A 57 0.67 7.79 -17.49
CA ASN A 57 -0.13 6.83 -18.25
C ASN A 57 -1.42 6.49 -17.50
N GLN A 58 -2.50 7.22 -17.78
CA GLN A 58 -3.77 7.12 -17.05
C GLN A 58 -4.33 5.68 -16.94
N PRO A 59 -4.42 4.86 -18.01
CA PRO A 59 -4.84 3.46 -17.89
C PRO A 59 -3.99 2.67 -16.89
N ARG A 60 -2.67 2.85 -16.92
CA ARG A 60 -1.76 2.16 -16.01
C ARG A 60 -1.90 2.66 -14.58
N LEU A 61 -2.06 3.97 -14.38
CA LEU A 61 -2.29 4.56 -13.06
C LEU A 61 -3.57 4.04 -12.42
N ARG A 62 -4.66 3.94 -13.18
CA ARG A 62 -5.92 3.35 -12.72
C ARG A 62 -5.73 1.90 -12.26
N GLN A 63 -4.97 1.11 -13.03
CA GLN A 63 -4.66 -0.27 -12.67
C GLN A 63 -3.83 -0.33 -11.38
N SER A 64 -2.76 0.45 -11.28
CA SER A 64 -1.89 0.49 -10.09
C SER A 64 -2.68 0.93 -8.85
N TYR A 65 -3.54 1.94 -8.97
CA TYR A 65 -4.37 2.40 -7.85
C TYR A 65 -5.37 1.36 -7.39
N ARG A 66 -6.03 0.64 -8.32
CA ARG A 66 -6.90 -0.48 -7.97
C ARG A 66 -6.15 -1.50 -7.11
N VAL A 67 -4.93 -1.87 -7.51
CA VAL A 67 -4.10 -2.84 -6.77
C VAL A 67 -3.69 -2.28 -5.41
N ALA A 68 -3.20 -1.04 -5.35
CA ALA A 68 -2.81 -0.39 -4.09
C ALA A 68 -3.99 -0.30 -3.10
N TRP A 69 -5.18 0.06 -3.58
CA TRP A 69 -6.40 0.10 -2.78
C TRP A 69 -6.80 -1.28 -2.28
N THR A 70 -6.79 -2.32 -3.13
CA THR A 70 -7.10 -3.69 -2.69
C THR A 70 -6.13 -4.16 -1.61
N LYS A 71 -4.83 -3.88 -1.76
CA LYS A 71 -3.82 -4.19 -0.75
C LYS A 71 -4.10 -3.48 0.58
N ALA A 72 -4.32 -2.16 0.55
CA ALA A 72 -4.59 -1.37 1.76
C ALA A 72 -5.90 -1.79 2.45
N SER A 73 -6.96 -2.07 1.67
CA SER A 73 -8.24 -2.55 2.18
C SER A 73 -8.14 -3.92 2.84
N GLN A 74 -7.38 -4.85 2.26
CA GLN A 74 -7.13 -6.16 2.87
C GLN A 74 -6.38 -6.02 4.19
N VAL A 75 -5.35 -5.17 4.24
CA VAL A 75 -4.64 -4.86 5.49
C VAL A 75 -5.59 -4.23 6.52
N TRP A 76 -6.47 -3.33 6.10
CA TRP A 76 -7.41 -2.68 7.03
C TRP A 76 -8.36 -3.67 7.70
N LEU A 77 -8.82 -4.68 6.96
CA LEU A 77 -9.70 -5.72 7.49
C LEU A 77 -8.98 -6.77 8.35
N THR A 78 -7.69 -7.00 8.10
CA THR A 78 -6.95 -8.16 8.66
C THR A 78 -5.86 -7.76 9.64
N VAL A 79 -5.34 -6.53 9.52
CA VAL A 79 -4.12 -6.04 10.19
C VAL A 79 -2.88 -6.89 9.82
N VAL A 80 -2.94 -7.65 8.72
CA VAL A 80 -1.87 -8.54 8.24
C VAL A 80 -1.32 -8.05 6.91
N LYS A 81 -0.03 -8.28 6.65
CA LYS A 81 0.59 -8.02 5.35
C LYS A 81 -0.06 -8.87 4.26
N THR A 82 -0.21 -8.34 3.04
CA THR A 82 -0.99 -9.02 1.99
C THR A 82 -0.47 -10.40 1.62
N GLY A 83 0.85 -10.55 1.44
CA GLY A 83 1.46 -11.86 1.13
C GLY A 83 1.40 -12.85 2.31
N GLU A 84 1.44 -12.35 3.55
CA GLU A 84 1.29 -13.18 4.73
C GLU A 84 -0.14 -13.67 4.91
N TYR A 85 -1.13 -12.80 4.68
CA TYR A 85 -2.53 -13.18 4.76
C TYR A 85 -2.90 -14.24 3.71
N GLU A 86 -2.39 -14.12 2.48
CA GLU A 86 -2.56 -15.18 1.47
C GLU A 86 -2.00 -16.51 1.95
N ARG A 87 -0.79 -16.53 2.53
CA ARG A 87 -0.19 -17.73 3.12
C ARG A 87 -1.11 -18.33 4.20
N MET A 88 -1.69 -17.50 5.07
CA MET A 88 -2.60 -17.94 6.13
C MET A 88 -3.86 -18.60 5.57
N VAL A 89 -4.47 -18.02 4.53
CA VAL A 89 -5.66 -18.60 3.87
C VAL A 89 -5.32 -19.95 3.23
N PHE A 90 -4.26 -20.04 2.44
CA PHE A 90 -3.91 -21.30 1.75
C PHE A 90 -3.40 -22.40 2.69
N ASN A 91 -2.86 -22.03 3.85
CA ASN A 91 -2.50 -22.96 4.91
C ASN A 91 -3.67 -23.33 5.84
N ARG A 92 -4.87 -22.77 5.62
CA ARG A 92 -6.06 -22.95 6.47
C ARG A 92 -5.85 -22.47 7.91
N GLU A 93 -4.97 -21.49 8.10
CA GLU A 93 -4.82 -20.75 9.36
C GLU A 93 -5.98 -19.73 9.51
N VAL A 94 -6.53 -19.28 8.38
CA VAL A 94 -7.76 -18.47 8.28
C VAL A 94 -8.67 -19.10 7.24
N GLU A 95 -9.97 -19.15 7.52
CA GLU A 95 -10.97 -19.64 6.56
C GLU A 95 -11.04 -18.73 5.33
N GLU A 96 -11.34 -19.31 4.17
CA GLU A 96 -11.68 -18.51 2.99
C GLU A 96 -12.88 -17.62 3.33
N ASN A 97 -12.79 -16.32 3.02
CA ASN A 97 -13.77 -15.29 3.43
C ASN A 97 -13.87 -15.02 4.96
N GLY A 98 -12.97 -15.54 5.79
CA GLY A 98 -13.01 -15.34 7.25
C GLY A 98 -13.00 -13.88 7.72
N ASN A 99 -12.48 -12.97 6.89
CA ASN A 99 -12.44 -11.52 7.13
C ASN A 99 -13.30 -10.70 6.13
N GLY A 100 -14.27 -11.32 5.46
CA GLY A 100 -15.14 -10.64 4.49
C GLY A 100 -14.46 -10.35 3.14
N ILE A 101 -13.38 -11.07 2.83
CA ILE A 101 -12.62 -10.94 1.59
C ILE A 101 -12.88 -12.17 0.73
N GLU A 102 -13.75 -12.02 -0.25
CA GLU A 102 -14.06 -13.06 -1.24
C GLU A 102 -13.17 -12.91 -2.47
N ALA A 103 -12.91 -14.01 -3.19
CA ALA A 103 -12.34 -13.92 -4.53
C ALA A 103 -13.31 -13.18 -5.48
N PRO A 104 -12.83 -12.26 -6.35
CA PRO A 104 -11.44 -11.96 -6.68
C PRO A 104 -10.81 -10.80 -5.87
N GLY A 105 -11.39 -10.45 -4.72
CA GLY A 105 -10.92 -9.38 -3.83
C GLY A 105 -9.69 -9.75 -2.99
N LEU A 106 -9.43 -11.05 -2.78
CA LEU A 106 -8.20 -11.53 -2.14
C LEU A 106 -6.97 -11.19 -3.00
N ILE A 107 -5.96 -10.56 -2.40
CA ILE A 107 -4.69 -10.28 -3.07
C ILE A 107 -3.50 -10.79 -2.27
N GLY A 108 -2.71 -11.66 -2.89
CA GLY A 108 -1.46 -12.17 -2.33
C GLY A 108 -0.21 -11.36 -2.68
N TRP A 109 -0.33 -10.43 -3.63
CA TRP A 109 0.81 -9.63 -4.04
C TRP A 109 1.28 -8.75 -2.88
N GLU A 110 2.53 -8.92 -2.48
CA GLU A 110 3.21 -8.08 -1.50
C GLU A 110 3.12 -6.59 -1.84
N GLY A 111 3.14 -5.74 -0.82
CA GLY A 111 3.03 -4.28 -0.95
C GLY A 111 1.94 -3.65 -0.09
N GLY A 112 1.12 -4.46 0.62
CA GLY A 112 0.25 -4.00 1.68
C GLY A 112 0.79 -4.37 3.07
N GLN A 113 0.76 -3.43 4.01
CA GLN A 113 1.17 -3.66 5.40
C GLN A 113 0.53 -2.68 6.39
N PRO A 114 0.38 -3.06 7.68
CA PRO A 114 0.06 -2.11 8.72
C PRO A 114 1.29 -1.25 9.05
N LEU A 115 1.08 0.03 9.35
CA LEU A 115 2.08 0.93 9.93
C LEU A 115 1.53 1.52 11.23
N THR A 116 2.43 1.77 12.17
CA THR A 116 2.12 2.49 13.42
C THR A 116 3.05 3.69 13.53
N LEU A 117 2.48 4.89 13.56
CA LEU A 117 3.25 6.13 13.74
C LEU A 117 3.75 6.25 15.18
N ALA A 118 4.70 7.16 15.42
CA ALA A 118 5.31 7.36 16.73
C ALA A 118 4.30 7.71 17.85
N ASP A 119 3.16 8.30 17.50
CA ASP A 119 2.09 8.63 18.45
C ASP A 119 1.07 7.50 18.66
N GLY A 120 1.32 6.32 18.06
CA GLY A 120 0.43 5.16 18.12
C GLY A 120 -0.68 5.15 17.06
N THR A 121 -0.75 6.15 16.18
CA THR A 121 -1.73 6.16 15.07
C THR A 121 -1.47 4.97 14.15
N LYS A 122 -2.51 4.17 13.90
CA LYS A 122 -2.46 3.01 13.03
C LYS A 122 -2.92 3.37 11.62
N LEU A 123 -2.18 2.90 10.63
CA LEU A 123 -2.48 3.06 9.22
C LEU A 123 -2.43 1.70 8.53
N SER A 124 -3.36 1.47 7.61
CA SER A 124 -3.32 0.35 6.69
C SER A 124 -2.89 0.87 5.33
N VAL A 125 -1.72 0.45 4.86
CA VAL A 125 -1.13 1.04 3.66
C VAL A 125 -0.95 0.02 2.57
N GLY A 126 -1.07 0.47 1.32
CA GLY A 126 -0.83 -0.31 0.12
C GLY A 126 -0.10 0.52 -0.92
N PHE A 127 0.97 -0.03 -1.47
CA PHE A 127 1.68 0.54 -2.62
C PHE A 127 1.66 -0.43 -3.78
N SER A 128 1.69 0.08 -5.00
CA SER A 128 1.71 -0.74 -6.20
C SER A 128 2.49 -0.09 -7.34
N GLY A 129 3.40 -0.88 -7.90
CA GLY A 129 3.98 -0.67 -9.22
C GLY A 129 5.49 -0.88 -9.28
N PHE A 130 6.11 -1.26 -8.17
CA PHE A 130 7.43 -1.90 -8.11
C PHE A 130 7.30 -3.35 -7.67
N ARG A 131 8.43 -4.01 -7.35
CA ARG A 131 8.42 -5.30 -6.67
C ARG A 131 7.83 -5.14 -5.28
N GLY A 132 7.19 -6.20 -4.78
CA GLY A 132 6.51 -6.18 -3.48
C GLY A 132 7.40 -5.71 -2.31
N VAL A 133 8.65 -6.18 -2.25
CA VAL A 133 9.62 -5.72 -1.23
C VAL A 133 9.91 -4.22 -1.32
N THR A 134 10.02 -3.68 -2.53
CA THR A 134 10.24 -2.25 -2.79
C THR A 134 8.99 -1.43 -2.45
N ASP A 135 7.81 -1.92 -2.82
CA ASP A 135 6.51 -1.33 -2.46
C ASP A 135 6.39 -1.16 -0.92
N LEU A 136 6.76 -2.20 -0.16
CA LEU A 136 6.75 -2.17 1.31
C LEU A 136 7.79 -1.20 1.89
N GLU A 137 9.02 -1.22 1.37
CA GLU A 137 10.11 -0.37 1.85
C GLU A 137 9.82 1.12 1.65
N ILE A 138 9.27 1.50 0.49
CA ILE A 138 8.91 2.89 0.19
C ILE A 138 7.91 3.43 1.21
N MET A 139 6.89 2.64 1.57
CA MET A 139 5.90 3.09 2.55
C MET A 139 6.52 3.33 3.93
N VAL A 140 7.41 2.44 4.39
CA VAL A 140 8.12 2.62 5.67
C VAL A 140 8.95 3.90 5.63
N LYS A 141 9.78 4.09 4.60
CA LYS A 141 10.64 5.28 4.46
C LYS A 141 9.85 6.58 4.35
N ALA A 142 8.73 6.58 3.65
CA ALA A 142 7.89 7.76 3.46
C ALA A 142 7.31 8.30 4.78
N PHE A 143 7.09 7.42 5.76
CA PHE A 143 6.64 7.80 7.10
C PHE A 143 7.79 7.96 8.10
N GLY A 144 9.05 7.80 7.67
CA GLY A 144 10.22 7.91 8.54
C GLY A 144 10.30 6.81 9.61
N LEU A 145 9.81 5.61 9.27
CA LEU A 145 9.78 4.43 10.15
C LEU A 145 10.97 3.48 9.92
#